data_AF-A0A9E3JAY0-F1
#
_entry.id   AF-A0A9E3JAY0-F1
#
_cell.length_a   1.000
_cell.length_b   1.000
_cell.length_c   1.000
_cell.angle_alpha   90.00
_cell.angle_beta   90.00
_cell.angle_gamma   90.00
#
_symmetry.space_group_name_H-M   'P 1'
#
loop_
_entity.id
_entity.type
_entity.pdbx_description
1 polymer ?
#
loop_
_entity_poly.entity_id
_entity_poly.type
_entity_poly.pdbx_seq_one_letter_code
_entity_poly.pdbx_strand_id
1 'polypeptide(L)'
;MTADESELRELRASVREFMEAKSPEEAVRKLMESQPRFDPAVWSQAADQLRLPGLAIPEEYGGDGFGLVELGVVLEEMGRALFCAPFFATVLLAAQALLASGDKDACARLLPGIAAGRTTATLAVAEDHGSWDPAMVSARAVPDGDGGWTV
;
A
#
# COMPACT_ATOMS: atom_id res chain seq x y z
N MET A 1 -0.24 17.73 0.78
CA MET A 1 -0.80 18.46 1.94
C MET A 1 -0.25 17.82 3.21
N THR A 2 -0.05 18.56 4.29
CA THR A 2 0.37 17.99 5.58
C THR A 2 -0.64 18.42 6.64
N ALA A 3 -1.19 17.43 7.34
CA ALA A 3 -2.18 17.59 8.38
C ALA A 3 -1.56 18.24 9.64
N ASP A 4 -2.35 19.02 10.37
CA ASP A 4 -1.95 19.56 11.65
C ASP A 4 -1.97 18.50 12.78
N GLU A 5 -1.50 18.86 13.97
CA GLU A 5 -1.41 17.91 15.09
C GLU A 5 -2.78 17.36 15.52
N SER A 6 -3.84 18.17 15.42
CA SER A 6 -5.19 17.74 15.77
C SER A 6 -5.74 16.75 14.75
N GLU A 7 -5.56 17.03 13.46
CA GLU A 7 -5.94 16.15 12.35
C GLU A 7 -5.17 14.81 12.40
N LEU A 8 -3.87 14.85 12.69
CA LEU A 8 -3.07 13.63 12.88
C LEU A 8 -3.55 12.81 14.08
N ARG A 9 -4.01 13.46 15.16
CA ARG A 9 -4.57 12.78 16.34
C ARG A 9 -5.91 12.12 16.01
N GLU A 10 -6.75 12.77 15.21
CA GLU A 10 -8.03 12.22 14.74
C GLU A 10 -7.82 11.04 13.79
N LEU A 11 -6.92 11.17 12.82
CA LEU A 11 -6.53 10.07 11.92
C LEU A 11 -6.05 8.86 12.74
N ARG A 12 -5.16 9.09 13.71
CA ARG A 12 -4.67 8.02 14.59
C ARG A 12 -5.81 7.34 15.35
N ALA A 13 -6.72 8.11 15.94
CA ALA A 13 -7.84 7.58 16.69
C ALA A 13 -8.77 6.72 15.81
N SER A 14 -9.09 7.20 14.60
CA SER A 14 -9.96 6.48 13.67
C SER A 14 -9.33 5.17 13.18
N VAL A 15 -8.05 5.20 12.80
CA VAL A 15 -7.33 3.99 12.37
C VAL A 15 -7.22 3.00 13.54
N ARG A 16 -6.91 3.49 14.73
CA ARG A 16 -6.83 2.70 15.96
C ARG A 16 -8.12 1.94 16.25
N GLU A 17 -9.25 2.64 16.21
CA GLU A 17 -10.58 2.04 16.42
C GLU A 17 -10.87 0.94 15.39
N PHE A 18 -10.56 1.20 14.12
CA PHE A 18 -10.70 0.20 13.06
C PHE A 18 -9.82 -1.03 13.30
N MET A 19 -8.55 -0.84 13.69
CA MET A 19 -7.64 -1.95 13.98
C MET A 19 -8.11 -2.78 15.18
N GLU A 20 -8.61 -2.14 16.23
CA GLU A 20 -9.16 -2.83 17.41
C GLU A 20 -10.39 -3.66 17.06
N ALA A 21 -11.22 -3.19 16.14
CA ALA A 21 -12.40 -3.91 15.67
C ALA A 21 -12.07 -5.03 14.67
N LYS A 22 -11.05 -4.86 13.82
CA LYS A 22 -10.82 -5.72 12.64
C LYS A 22 -9.55 -6.58 12.68
N SER A 23 -8.62 -6.28 13.59
CA SER A 23 -7.35 -6.99 13.73
C SER A 23 -7.12 -7.53 15.15
N PRO A 24 -8.08 -8.22 15.79
CA PRO A 24 -7.81 -8.90 17.05
C PRO A 24 -6.77 -10.02 16.85
N GLU A 25 -5.99 -10.31 17.89
CA GLU A 25 -4.88 -11.29 17.82
C GLU A 25 -5.29 -12.66 17.25
N GLU A 26 -6.46 -13.16 17.64
CA GLU A 26 -7.00 -14.41 17.12
C GLU A 26 -7.21 -14.38 15.60
N ALA A 27 -7.73 -13.27 15.07
CA ALA A 27 -7.92 -13.10 13.63
C ALA A 27 -6.57 -13.02 12.91
N VAL A 28 -5.61 -12.28 13.48
CA VAL A 28 -4.24 -12.20 12.93
C VAL A 28 -3.63 -13.59 12.80
N ARG A 29 -3.63 -14.39 13.87
CA ARG A 29 -3.07 -15.74 13.87
C ARG A 29 -3.75 -16.63 12.82
N LYS A 30 -5.08 -16.55 12.71
CA LYS A 30 -5.83 -17.30 11.70
C LYS A 30 -5.48 -16.88 10.27
N LEU A 31 -5.36 -15.58 10.01
CA LEU A 31 -5.05 -15.05 8.68
C LEU A 31 -3.62 -15.36 8.24
N MET A 32 -2.67 -15.43 9.16
CA MET A 32 -1.29 -15.83 8.85
C MET A 32 -1.22 -17.22 8.20
N GLU A 33 -2.16 -18.12 8.51
CA GLU A 33 -2.23 -19.49 8.01
C GLU A 33 -3.20 -19.64 6.82
N SER A 34 -3.94 -18.60 6.43
CA SER A 34 -4.94 -18.66 5.36
C SER A 34 -4.39 -18.34 3.97
N GLN A 35 -5.20 -18.65 2.95
CA GLN A 35 -5.02 -18.14 1.59
C GLN A 35 -6.34 -17.50 1.10
N PRO A 36 -6.36 -16.19 0.77
CA PRO A 36 -5.27 -15.23 0.93
C PRO A 36 -4.91 -15.00 2.42
N ARG A 37 -3.72 -14.46 2.69
CA ARG A 37 -3.22 -14.17 4.07
C ARG A 37 -3.78 -12.85 4.66
N PHE A 38 -4.93 -12.42 4.17
CA PHE A 38 -5.68 -11.27 4.64
C PHE A 38 -7.16 -11.50 4.38
N ASP A 39 -8.04 -10.79 5.09
CA ASP A 39 -9.47 -10.82 4.83
C ASP A 39 -9.84 -9.77 3.76
N PRO A 40 -10.30 -10.17 2.55
CA PRO A 40 -10.67 -9.23 1.50
C PRO A 40 -11.81 -8.29 1.90
N ALA A 41 -12.72 -8.73 2.76
CA ALA A 41 -13.83 -7.89 3.23
C ALA A 41 -13.33 -6.81 4.18
N VAL A 42 -12.35 -7.11 5.03
CA VAL A 42 -11.71 -6.11 5.91
C VAL A 42 -10.88 -5.13 5.08
N TRP A 43 -10.18 -5.60 4.06
CA TRP A 43 -9.46 -4.73 3.12
C TRP A 43 -10.41 -3.76 2.39
N SER A 44 -11.55 -4.24 1.88
CA SER A 44 -12.58 -3.38 1.29
C SER A 44 -13.09 -2.35 2.29
N GLN A 45 -13.36 -2.76 3.54
CA GLN A 45 -13.81 -1.82 4.58
C GLN A 45 -12.78 -0.73 4.86
N ALA A 46 -11.48 -1.06 4.90
CA ALA A 46 -10.42 -0.07 5.05
C ALA A 46 -10.38 0.92 3.87
N ALA A 47 -10.66 0.45 2.65
CA ALA A 47 -10.74 1.29 1.46
C ALA A 47 -12.01 2.16 1.43
N ASP A 48 -13.17 1.59 1.72
CA ASP A 48 -14.46 2.24 1.53
C ASP A 48 -14.82 3.19 2.69
N GLN A 49 -14.46 2.83 3.93
CA GLN A 49 -14.84 3.60 5.12
C GLN A 49 -13.80 4.65 5.50
N LEU A 50 -12.52 4.32 5.35
CA LEU A 50 -11.40 5.15 5.80
C LEU A 50 -10.53 5.67 4.65
N ARG A 51 -10.73 5.19 3.42
CA ARG A 51 -9.96 5.58 2.23
C ARG A 51 -8.45 5.38 2.35
N LEU A 52 -8.01 4.51 3.27
CA LEU A 52 -6.59 4.34 3.59
C LEU A 52 -5.70 4.03 2.37
N PRO A 53 -6.11 3.20 1.38
CA PRO A 53 -5.28 2.92 0.21
C PRO A 53 -5.01 4.14 -0.67
N GLY A 54 -5.91 5.13 -0.65
CA GLY A 54 -5.80 6.38 -1.39
C GLY A 54 -5.15 7.53 -0.62
N LEU A 55 -4.86 7.35 0.67
CA LEU A 55 -4.45 8.43 1.58
C LEU A 55 -3.30 9.28 1.01
N ALA A 56 -2.19 8.61 0.65
CA ALA A 56 -0.98 9.24 0.13
C ALA A 56 -0.86 9.16 -1.40
N ILE A 57 -1.99 9.15 -2.10
CA ILE A 57 -2.08 9.22 -3.57
C ILE A 57 -2.68 10.59 -3.93
N PRO A 58 -2.15 11.31 -4.95
CA PRO A 58 -2.73 12.57 -5.41
C PRO A 58 -4.21 12.45 -5.80
N GLU A 59 -4.97 13.53 -5.56
CA GLU A 59 -6.40 13.61 -5.88
C GLU A 59 -6.70 13.36 -7.37
N GLU A 60 -5.81 13.75 -8.28
CA GLU A 60 -5.94 13.51 -9.72
C GLU A 60 -6.00 12.01 -10.08
N TYR A 61 -5.52 11.14 -9.18
CA TYR A 61 -5.60 9.69 -9.31
C TYR A 61 -6.63 9.05 -8.35
N GLY A 62 -7.50 9.85 -7.72
CA GLY A 62 -8.58 9.39 -6.85
C GLY A 62 -8.20 9.17 -5.38
N GLY A 63 -7.01 9.60 -4.96
CA GLY A 63 -6.58 9.61 -3.57
C GLY A 63 -6.94 10.89 -2.81
N ASP A 64 -6.33 11.08 -1.64
CA ASP A 64 -6.62 12.20 -0.71
C ASP A 64 -5.48 13.24 -0.64
N GLY A 65 -4.37 13.03 -1.35
CA GLY A 65 -3.29 14.02 -1.48
C GLY A 65 -2.48 14.30 -0.20
N PHE A 66 -2.61 13.46 0.83
CA PHE A 66 -1.75 13.50 2.01
C PHE A 66 -0.33 12.99 1.71
N GLY A 67 0.58 13.18 2.66
CA GLY A 67 1.99 12.83 2.53
C GLY A 67 2.39 11.62 3.36
N LEU A 68 3.71 11.45 3.47
CA LEU A 68 4.33 10.35 4.23
C LEU A 68 4.15 10.49 5.75
N VAL A 69 3.84 11.68 6.26
CA VAL A 69 3.59 11.91 7.69
C VAL A 69 2.30 11.21 8.10
N GLU A 70 1.20 11.44 7.37
CA GLU A 70 -0.09 10.80 7.62
C GLU A 70 0.00 9.30 7.38
N LEU A 71 0.70 8.88 6.32
CA LEU A 71 0.95 7.47 6.04
C LEU A 71 1.73 6.79 7.19
N GLY A 72 2.70 7.49 7.78
CA GLY A 72 3.44 7.02 8.95
C GLY A 72 2.53 6.76 10.14
N VAL A 73 1.61 7.68 10.45
CA VAL A 73 0.61 7.50 11.52
C VAL A 73 -0.25 6.25 11.29
N VAL A 74 -0.72 6.05 10.06
CA VAL A 74 -1.49 4.85 9.70
C VAL A 74 -0.67 3.57 9.90
N LEU A 75 0.57 3.57 9.41
CA LEU A 75 1.47 2.42 9.51
C LEU A 75 1.83 2.07 10.96
N GLU A 76 1.98 3.06 11.84
CA GLU A 76 2.20 2.84 13.27
C GLU A 76 1.02 2.09 13.91
N GLU A 77 -0.22 2.50 13.64
CA GLU A 77 -1.40 1.82 14.19
C GLU A 77 -1.61 0.43 13.59
N MET A 78 -1.36 0.27 12.28
CA MET A 78 -1.38 -1.05 11.63
C MET A 78 -0.30 -1.98 12.21
N GLY A 79 0.91 -1.48 12.44
CA GLY A 79 2.01 -2.23 13.03
C GLY A 79 1.72 -2.63 14.48
N ARG A 80 1.13 -1.72 15.28
CA ARG A 80 0.69 -1.99 16.64
C ARG A 80 -0.28 -3.17 16.73
N ALA A 81 -1.18 -3.29 15.75
CA ALA A 81 -2.21 -4.32 15.69
C ALA A 81 -1.84 -5.53 14.82
N LEU A 82 -0.62 -5.57 14.28
CA LEU A 82 -0.16 -6.61 13.34
C LEU A 82 -1.14 -6.83 12.18
N PHE A 83 -1.65 -5.74 11.61
CA PHE A 83 -2.73 -5.78 10.63
C PHE A 83 -2.34 -6.61 9.39
N CYS A 84 -3.03 -7.73 9.19
CA CYS A 84 -2.82 -8.63 8.07
C CYS A 84 -3.55 -8.09 6.84
N ALA A 85 -2.88 -7.24 6.06
CA ALA A 85 -3.39 -6.68 4.81
C ALA A 85 -2.24 -6.33 3.85
N PRO A 86 -2.49 -6.20 2.54
CA PRO A 86 -1.46 -5.85 1.56
C PRO A 86 -1.04 -4.37 1.62
N PHE A 87 -1.39 -3.61 2.67
CA PHE A 87 -1.24 -2.16 2.75
C PHE A 87 0.21 -1.70 2.56
N PHE A 88 1.16 -2.28 3.30
CA PHE A 88 2.57 -1.90 3.21
C PHE A 88 3.13 -2.11 1.80
N ALA A 89 2.90 -3.29 1.22
CA ALA A 89 3.37 -3.62 -0.12
C ALA A 89 2.71 -2.77 -1.22
N THR A 90 1.39 -2.57 -1.12
CA THR A 90 0.59 -1.89 -2.15
C THR A 90 0.71 -0.38 -2.05
N VAL A 91 0.52 0.19 -0.87
CA VAL A 91 0.33 1.64 -0.68
C VAL A 91 1.65 2.34 -0.40
N LEU A 92 2.46 1.81 0.53
CA LEU A 92 3.76 2.42 0.84
C LEU A 92 4.80 2.10 -0.25
N LEU A 93 4.94 0.85 -0.66
CA LEU A 93 6.00 0.49 -1.62
C LEU A 93 5.56 0.77 -3.06
N ALA A 94 4.54 0.06 -3.57
CA ALA A 94 4.21 0.12 -4.98
C ALA A 94 3.65 1.47 -5.44
N ALA A 95 2.67 2.04 -4.74
CA ALA A 95 2.09 3.33 -5.13
C ALA A 95 3.10 4.48 -5.06
N GLN A 96 3.96 4.52 -4.02
CA GLN A 96 4.98 5.56 -3.92
C GLN A 96 6.09 5.36 -4.95
N ALA A 97 6.45 4.13 -5.31
CA ALA A 97 7.38 3.87 -6.41
C ALA A 97 6.82 4.32 -7.77
N LEU A 98 5.52 4.09 -8.03
CA LEU A 98 4.85 4.60 -9.23
C LEU A 98 4.91 6.13 -9.29
N LEU A 99 4.57 6.82 -8.19
CA LEU A 99 4.64 8.27 -8.11
C LEU A 99 6.08 8.79 -8.30
N ALA A 100 7.06 8.13 -7.67
CA ALA A 100 8.46 8.49 -7.78
C ALA A 100 9.05 8.25 -9.18
N SER A 101 8.48 7.34 -9.97
CA SER A 101 8.94 7.06 -11.35
C SER A 101 8.74 8.25 -12.30
N GLY A 102 7.78 9.13 -12.02
CA GLY A 102 7.39 10.20 -12.93
C GLY A 102 6.63 9.74 -14.18
N ASP A 103 6.33 8.45 -14.32
CA ASP A 103 5.54 7.90 -15.43
C ASP A 103 4.05 8.21 -15.21
N LYS A 104 3.58 9.29 -15.85
CA LYS A 104 2.18 9.73 -15.76
C LYS A 104 1.20 8.73 -16.35
N ASP A 105 1.57 8.00 -17.39
CA ASP A 105 0.69 7.02 -18.03
C ASP A 105 0.51 5.79 -17.12
N ALA A 106 1.60 5.32 -16.50
CA ALA A 106 1.52 4.27 -15.49
C ALA A 106 0.73 4.71 -14.26
N CYS A 107 0.94 5.94 -13.78
CA CYS A 107 0.19 6.52 -12.67
C CYS A 107 -1.32 6.57 -12.97
N ALA A 108 -1.71 7.16 -14.11
CA ALA A 108 -3.11 7.28 -14.52
C ALA A 108 -3.79 5.93 -14.71
N ARG A 109 -3.05 4.90 -15.14
CA ARG A 109 -3.56 3.54 -15.33
C ARG A 109 -3.72 2.76 -14.02
N LEU A 110 -2.79 2.88 -13.09
CA LEU A 110 -2.67 1.96 -11.94
C LEU A 110 -3.14 2.57 -10.62
N LEU A 111 -2.83 3.83 -10.35
CA LEU A 111 -3.12 4.47 -9.07
C LEU A 111 -4.63 4.55 -8.75
N PRO A 112 -5.56 4.77 -9.71
CA PRO A 112 -6.98 4.77 -9.40
C PRO A 112 -7.52 3.44 -8.86
N GLY A 113 -6.95 2.32 -9.33
CA GLY A 113 -7.29 0.99 -8.82
C GLY A 113 -6.76 0.75 -7.41
N ILE A 114 -5.54 1.23 -7.15
CA ILE A 114 -4.89 1.13 -5.84
C ILE A 114 -5.59 2.02 -4.81
N ALA A 115 -5.86 3.28 -5.15
CA ALA A 115 -6.50 4.25 -4.28
C ALA A 115 -7.89 3.78 -3.81
N ALA A 116 -8.61 3.08 -4.68
CA ALA A 116 -9.91 2.50 -4.37
C ALA A 116 -9.85 1.12 -3.70
N GLY A 117 -8.66 0.59 -3.39
CA GLY A 117 -8.48 -0.73 -2.78
C GLY A 117 -8.84 -1.91 -3.69
N ARG A 118 -9.08 -1.69 -4.99
CA ARG A 118 -9.45 -2.76 -5.95
C ARG A 118 -8.25 -3.44 -6.59
N THR A 119 -7.09 -2.81 -6.54
CA THR A 119 -5.84 -3.34 -7.08
C THR A 119 -4.80 -3.40 -5.97
N THR A 120 -4.25 -4.59 -5.75
CA THR A 120 -3.06 -4.77 -4.91
C THR A 120 -1.82 -4.81 -5.80
N ALA A 121 -0.71 -4.35 -5.25
CA ALA A 121 0.57 -4.30 -5.94
C ALA A 121 1.71 -4.53 -4.94
N THR A 122 2.90 -4.76 -5.46
CA THR A 122 4.11 -4.88 -4.66
C THR A 122 5.29 -4.30 -5.42
N LEU A 123 6.33 -3.90 -4.70
CA LEU A 123 7.62 -3.56 -5.28
C LEU A 123 8.52 -4.81 -5.27
N ALA A 124 8.79 -5.38 -6.43
CA ALA A 124 9.62 -6.57 -6.60
C ALA A 124 11.08 -6.15 -6.83
N VAL A 125 11.89 -6.08 -5.76
CA VAL A 125 13.32 -5.74 -5.82
C VAL A 125 14.20 -6.93 -5.45
N ALA A 126 13.88 -7.58 -4.33
CA ALA A 126 14.72 -8.64 -3.78
C ALA A 126 14.62 -9.91 -4.62
N GLU A 127 15.76 -10.39 -5.11
CA GLU A 127 15.92 -11.70 -5.75
C GLU A 127 16.31 -12.76 -4.71
N ASP A 128 16.80 -13.94 -5.14
CA ASP A 128 17.14 -15.08 -4.27
C ASP A 128 18.05 -14.76 -3.08
N HIS A 129 18.86 -13.71 -3.20
CA HIS A 129 19.80 -13.27 -2.16
C HIS A 129 19.17 -12.30 -1.13
N GLY A 130 17.92 -11.87 -1.33
CA GLY A 130 17.15 -11.08 -0.35
C GLY A 130 17.63 -9.64 -0.14
N SER A 131 18.53 -9.12 -0.98
CA SER A 131 19.07 -7.76 -0.84
C SER A 131 18.13 -6.72 -1.41
N TRP A 132 18.13 -5.55 -0.79
CA TRP A 132 17.50 -4.33 -1.30
C TRP A 132 18.51 -3.40 -1.99
N ASP A 133 19.78 -3.81 -2.06
CA ASP A 133 20.82 -3.07 -2.77
C ASP A 133 20.56 -3.14 -4.28
N PRO A 134 20.31 -2.00 -4.96
CA PRO A 134 20.06 -1.99 -6.40
C PRO A 134 21.25 -2.53 -7.22
N ALA A 135 22.47 -2.50 -6.68
CA ALA A 135 23.64 -3.07 -7.35
C ALA A 135 23.60 -4.61 -7.42
N MET A 136 22.74 -5.25 -6.63
CA MET A 136 22.61 -6.71 -6.58
C MET A 136 21.51 -7.25 -7.51
N VAL A 137 20.71 -6.37 -8.14
CA VAL A 137 19.67 -6.77 -9.09
C VAL A 137 20.32 -7.35 -10.36
N SER A 138 19.95 -8.58 -10.70
CA SER A 138 20.47 -9.31 -11.86
C SER A 138 19.42 -9.49 -12.97
N ALA A 139 18.12 -9.34 -12.66
CA ALA A 139 17.02 -9.37 -13.61
C ALA A 139 17.24 -8.38 -14.76
N ARG A 140 16.99 -8.83 -16.00
CA ARG A 140 17.18 -8.01 -17.20
C ARG A 140 15.92 -8.02 -18.05
N ALA A 141 15.41 -6.84 -18.36
CA ALA A 141 14.40 -6.68 -19.39
C ALA A 141 15.08 -6.50 -20.76
N VAL A 142 14.73 -7.34 -21.73
CA VAL A 142 15.18 -7.26 -23.13
C VAL A 142 13.99 -7.02 -24.05
N PRO A 143 14.06 -6.09 -25.04
CA PRO A 143 12.97 -5.88 -25.99
C PRO A 143 12.67 -7.16 -26.78
N ASP A 144 11.39 -7.51 -26.92
CA ASP A 144 10.96 -8.72 -27.64
C ASP A 144 10.74 -8.51 -29.15
N GLY A 145 10.77 -7.26 -29.62
CA GLY A 145 10.54 -6.89 -31.02
C GLY A 145 9.12 -6.45 -31.36
N ASP A 146 8.14 -6.72 -30.49
CA ASP A 146 6.72 -6.36 -30.66
C ASP A 146 6.33 -5.16 -29.78
N GLY A 147 7.31 -4.43 -29.28
CA GLY A 147 7.13 -3.32 -28.34
C GLY A 147 6.93 -3.76 -26.89
N GLY A 148 7.15 -5.05 -26.59
CA GLY A 148 7.17 -5.60 -25.24
C GLY A 148 8.58 -5.84 -24.70
N TRP A 149 8.62 -6.47 -23.53
CA TRP A 149 9.84 -6.81 -22.82
C TRP A 149 9.78 -8.27 -22.34
N THR A 150 10.88 -8.99 -22.49
CA THR A 150 11.13 -10.26 -21.81
C THR A 150 12.01 -10.00 -20.59
N VAL A 151 11.55 -10.40 -19.40
CA VAL A 151 12.27 -10.29 -18.12
C VAL A 151 12.89 -11.63 -17.74
#